data_AF-A0A956BFL2-F1
#
_entry.id   AF-A0A956BFL2-F1
#
_cell.length_a   1.000
_cell.length_b   1.000
_cell.length_c   1.000
_cell.angle_alpha   90.00
_cell.angle_beta   90.00
_cell.angle_gamma   90.00
#
_symmetry.space_group_name_H-M   'P 1'
#
loop_
_entity.id
_entity.type
_entity.pdbx_description
1 polymer ?
#
loop_
_entity_poly.entity_id
_entity_poly.type
_entity_poly.pdbx_seq_one_letter_code
_entity_poly.pdbx_strand_id
1 'polypeptide(L)'
;HLETLEAKGYEVIFLTDTIDQWMCDVLTEYQEKPLVSALTADLDVGDSESETPDADQLGALREAFKRVLDEQVEDVRVSKRLTDSPACLVIPKGGLPTHIERLLQANKQLNQTSKRILELNPDHALVKKLDALATENAESEELTKWIELTFDQALIAEGSPISDPSTFAKR
;
A
#
# COMPACT_ATOMS: atom_id res chain seq x y z
N HIS A 1 0.91 6.68 3.90
CA HIS A 1 2.23 6.25 4.44
C HIS A 1 2.69 7.05 5.65
N LEU A 2 2.48 8.37 5.69
CA LEU A 2 3.00 9.22 6.76
C LEU A 2 2.02 9.41 7.93
N GLU A 3 0.74 9.13 7.72
CA GLU A 3 -0.36 9.33 8.68
C GLU A 3 -0.01 8.92 10.12
N THR A 4 0.30 7.64 10.37
CA THR A 4 0.65 7.19 11.73
C THR A 4 1.98 7.75 12.23
N LEU A 5 2.95 8.01 11.36
CA LEU A 5 4.23 8.62 11.74
C LEU A 5 4.02 10.05 12.24
N GLU A 6 3.22 10.83 11.51
CA GLU A 6 2.82 12.19 11.89
C GLU A 6 1.98 12.19 13.16
N ALA A 7 1.00 11.29 13.28
CA ALA A 7 0.15 11.17 14.47
C ALA A 7 0.95 10.87 15.75
N LYS A 8 2.06 10.13 15.62
CA LYS A 8 2.98 9.82 16.72
C LYS A 8 4.11 10.84 16.91
N GLY A 9 4.19 11.86 16.05
CA GLY A 9 5.20 12.91 16.12
C GLY A 9 6.60 12.47 15.68
N TYR A 10 6.71 11.43 14.83
CA TYR A 10 7.98 11.09 14.20
C TYR A 10 8.34 12.12 13.14
N GLU A 11 9.61 12.54 13.12
CA GLU A 11 10.18 13.32 12.03
C GLU A 11 10.53 12.40 10.86
N VAL A 12 10.18 12.81 9.65
CA VAL A 12 10.41 12.03 8.42
C VAL A 12 11.28 12.83 7.47
N ILE A 13 12.33 12.19 6.96
CA ILE A 13 13.24 12.76 5.97
C ILE A 13 12.66 12.55 4.57
N PHE A 14 12.50 13.63 3.81
CA PHE A 14 12.15 13.55 2.40
C PHE A 14 13.40 13.55 1.53
N LEU A 15 13.53 12.49 0.74
CA LEU A 15 14.58 12.30 -0.23
C LEU A 15 13.98 12.58 -1.62
N THR A 16 14.31 13.74 -2.17
CA THR A 16 13.63 14.30 -3.34
C THR A 16 14.46 14.23 -4.61
N ASP A 17 15.78 14.05 -4.47
CA ASP A 17 16.67 13.93 -5.62
C ASP A 17 16.78 12.47 -6.05
N THR A 18 16.92 12.25 -7.36
CA THR A 18 17.08 10.88 -7.89
C THR A 18 18.29 10.17 -7.29
N ILE A 19 19.34 10.93 -6.93
CA ILE A 19 20.59 10.37 -6.38
C ILE A 19 20.38 9.75 -4.98
N ASP A 20 19.38 10.22 -4.24
CA ASP A 20 19.18 9.89 -2.84
C ASP A 20 18.88 8.40 -2.64
N GLN A 21 18.22 7.76 -3.62
CA GLN A 21 17.92 6.34 -3.52
C GLN A 21 19.19 5.49 -3.43
N TRP A 22 20.18 5.74 -4.31
CA TRP A 22 21.43 4.99 -4.28
C TRP A 22 22.23 5.27 -3.00
N MET A 23 22.04 6.45 -2.41
CA MET A 23 22.58 6.74 -1.08
C MET A 23 21.94 5.85 -0.03
N CYS A 24 20.62 5.66 -0.01
CA CYS A 24 19.94 4.77 0.93
C CYS A 24 20.33 3.29 0.80
N ASP A 25 20.75 2.85 -0.39
CA ASP A 25 21.25 1.49 -0.59
C ASP A 25 22.61 1.26 0.10
N VAL A 26 23.39 2.33 0.33
CA VAL A 26 24.74 2.27 0.92
C VAL A 26 24.73 2.74 2.38
N LEU A 27 24.04 3.84 2.67
CA LEU A 27 23.86 4.41 4.00
C LEU A 27 22.66 3.73 4.65
N THR A 28 22.90 2.60 5.29
CA THR A 28 21.86 1.85 6.02
C THR A 28 21.74 2.28 7.48
N GLU A 29 22.77 2.95 8.03
CA GLU A 29 22.86 3.37 9.42
C GLU A 29 23.56 4.74 9.52
N TYR A 30 23.07 5.58 10.43
CA TYR A 30 23.72 6.84 10.79
C TYR A 30 23.75 7.00 12.31
N GLN A 31 24.94 7.15 12.89
CA GLN A 31 25.14 7.25 14.34
C GLN A 31 24.42 6.11 15.12
N GLU A 32 24.63 4.86 14.72
CA GLU A 32 24.00 3.67 15.34
C GLU A 32 22.46 3.60 15.18
N LYS A 33 21.87 4.49 14.37
CA LYS A 33 20.44 4.49 14.06
C LYS A 33 20.19 3.94 12.67
N PRO A 34 19.42 2.85 12.52
CA PRO A 34 19.06 2.32 11.21
C PRO A 34 18.15 3.30 10.47
N LEU A 35 18.34 3.40 9.16
CA LEU A 35 17.42 4.10 8.27
C LEU A 35 16.32 3.13 7.83
N VAL A 36 15.07 3.53 8.05
CA VAL A 36 13.89 2.73 7.70
C VAL A 36 12.99 3.55 6.79
N SER A 37 12.61 2.96 5.66
CA SER A 37 11.70 3.59 4.71
C SER A 37 10.26 3.50 5.20
N ALA A 38 9.51 4.60 5.13
CA ALA A 38 8.08 4.61 5.44
C ALA A 38 7.23 3.81 4.41
N LEU A 39 7.83 3.44 3.28
CA LEU A 39 7.16 2.76 2.15
C LEU A 39 7.22 1.24 2.25
N THR A 40 8.07 0.67 3.11
CA THR A 40 8.21 -0.79 3.24
C THR A 40 7.10 -1.37 4.11
N ALA A 41 6.68 -2.59 3.78
CA ALA A 41 5.62 -3.31 4.51
C ALA A 41 5.98 -3.56 5.98
N ASP A 42 7.25 -3.77 6.30
CA ASP A 42 7.72 -4.16 7.63
C ASP A 42 8.01 -2.97 8.56
N LEU A 43 7.51 -1.76 8.25
CA LEU A 43 7.68 -0.59 9.10
C LEU A 43 6.98 -0.79 10.45
N ASP A 44 7.78 -1.00 11.51
CA ASP A 44 7.31 -1.00 12.89
C ASP A 44 7.40 0.42 13.46
N VAL A 45 6.24 1.02 13.76
CA VAL A 45 6.14 2.37 14.32
C VAL A 45 5.98 2.33 15.85
N GLY A 46 6.42 1.25 16.50
CA GLY A 46 6.49 1.16 17.96
C GLY A 46 5.14 0.91 18.64
N ASP A 47 4.20 0.28 17.96
CA ASP A 47 2.98 -0.22 18.60
C ASP A 47 3.22 -1.63 19.15
N SER A 48 3.91 -1.70 20.28
CA SER A 48 4.03 -2.95 21.04
C SER A 48 2.79 -3.27 21.88
N GLU A 49 1.75 -2.42 21.89
CA GLU A 49 0.53 -2.63 22.70
C GLU A 49 -0.81 -2.27 22.02
N SER A 50 -0.85 -1.78 20.78
CA SER A 50 -2.13 -1.74 20.06
C SER A 50 -2.39 -3.14 19.49
N GLU A 51 -3.49 -3.75 19.93
CA GLU A 51 -4.09 -4.99 19.46
C GLU A 51 -3.50 -5.46 18.13
N THR A 52 -2.94 -6.67 18.09
CA THR A 52 -2.79 -7.36 16.81
C THR A 52 -4.12 -7.20 16.08
N PRO A 53 -4.20 -6.46 14.96
CA PRO A 53 -5.43 -6.36 14.22
C PRO A 53 -5.80 -7.80 13.93
N ASP A 54 -6.97 -8.18 14.43
CA ASP A 54 -7.39 -9.57 14.49
C ASP A 54 -7.08 -10.17 13.13
N ALA A 55 -6.34 -11.28 13.07
CA ALA A 55 -5.94 -11.84 11.78
C ALA A 55 -7.16 -12.15 10.89
N ASP A 56 -8.33 -12.27 11.53
CA ASP A 56 -9.65 -12.51 10.99
C ASP A 56 -10.45 -11.23 10.62
N GLN A 57 -9.97 -10.02 10.97
CA GLN A 57 -10.63 -8.77 10.55
C GLN A 57 -10.62 -8.63 9.03
N LEU A 58 -11.74 -8.14 8.50
CA LEU A 58 -11.99 -7.96 7.08
C LEU A 58 -11.83 -9.25 6.26
N GLY A 59 -12.01 -10.44 6.85
CA GLY A 59 -11.73 -11.71 6.19
C GLY A 59 -12.45 -11.86 4.83
N ALA A 60 -13.77 -11.65 4.81
CA ALA A 60 -14.56 -11.72 3.58
C ALA A 60 -14.11 -10.65 2.55
N LEU A 61 -13.86 -9.42 3.02
CA LEU A 61 -13.40 -8.34 2.16
C LEU A 61 -12.03 -8.61 1.55
N ARG A 62 -11.06 -9.07 2.36
CA ARG A 62 -9.69 -9.36 1.92
C ARG A 62 -9.68 -10.46 0.86
N GLU A 63 -10.48 -11.51 1.04
CA GLU A 63 -10.63 -12.56 0.03
C GLU A 63 -11.29 -12.02 -1.25
N ALA A 64 -12.29 -11.13 -1.14
CA ALA A 64 -12.86 -10.47 -2.30
C ALA A 64 -11.83 -9.60 -3.05
N PHE A 65 -11.01 -8.81 -2.32
CA PHE A 65 -9.92 -8.03 -2.90
C PHE A 65 -8.89 -8.92 -3.58
N LYS A 66 -8.44 -10.01 -2.94
CA LYS A 66 -7.50 -10.98 -3.54
C LYS A 66 -8.06 -11.59 -4.82
N ARG A 67 -9.33 -11.99 -4.81
CA ARG A 67 -10.00 -12.55 -5.99
C ARG A 67 -10.06 -11.57 -7.16
N VAL A 68 -10.42 -10.30 -6.90
CA VAL A 68 -10.56 -9.26 -7.93
C VAL A 68 -9.19 -8.76 -8.43
N LEU A 69 -8.18 -8.74 -7.56
CA LEU A 69 -6.87 -8.13 -7.83
C LEU A 69 -5.73 -9.16 -7.92
N ASP A 70 -6.02 -10.46 -8.13
CA ASP A 70 -5.05 -11.56 -8.07
C ASP A 70 -3.79 -11.30 -8.92
N GLU A 71 -3.97 -10.77 -10.13
CA GLU A 71 -2.85 -10.47 -11.03
C GLU A 71 -2.11 -9.16 -10.68
N GLN A 72 -2.68 -8.32 -9.81
CA GLN A 72 -2.25 -6.95 -9.56
C GLN A 72 -1.54 -6.78 -8.21
N VAL A 73 -1.92 -7.55 -7.18
CA VAL A 73 -1.34 -7.47 -5.82
C VAL A 73 -0.75 -8.80 -5.38
N GLU A 74 0.26 -8.75 -4.51
CA GLU A 74 0.89 -9.93 -3.91
C GLU A 74 0.03 -10.47 -2.76
N ASP A 75 -0.48 -9.56 -1.93
CA ASP A 75 -1.27 -9.89 -0.75
C ASP A 75 -2.15 -8.71 -0.36
N VAL A 76 -3.17 -8.98 0.47
CA VAL A 76 -4.09 -7.99 1.04
C VAL A 76 -4.10 -8.14 2.55
N ARG A 77 -3.75 -7.08 3.27
CA ARG A 77 -3.56 -7.06 4.73
C ARG A 77 -4.36 -5.96 5.39
N VAL A 78 -4.60 -6.10 6.69
CA VAL A 78 -5.11 -5.00 7.52
C VAL A 78 -3.95 -4.04 7.81
N SER A 79 -4.18 -2.75 7.62
CA SER A 79 -3.17 -1.72 7.87
C SER A 79 -3.06 -1.37 9.35
N LYS A 80 -1.85 -1.05 9.79
CA LYS A 80 -1.56 -0.41 11.08
C LYS A 80 -1.09 1.05 10.94
N ARG A 81 -0.89 1.51 9.70
CA ARG A 81 -0.22 2.79 9.40
C ARG A 81 -1.14 3.87 8.84
N LEU A 82 -2.41 3.53 8.66
CA LEU A 82 -3.43 4.40 8.10
C LEU A 82 -4.35 4.91 9.20
N THR A 83 -4.64 6.19 9.18
CA THR A 83 -5.63 6.84 10.04
C THR A 83 -6.83 7.30 9.21
N ASP A 84 -6.57 8.05 8.14
CA ASP A 84 -7.58 8.73 7.32
C ASP A 84 -7.77 8.07 5.95
N SER A 85 -6.74 7.45 5.40
CA SER A 85 -6.86 6.83 4.07
C SER A 85 -7.54 5.45 4.15
N PRO A 86 -8.37 5.06 3.14
CA PRO A 86 -9.01 3.75 3.10
C PRO A 86 -8.03 2.61 2.84
N ALA A 87 -7.00 2.85 2.03
CA ALA A 87 -6.03 1.84 1.64
C ALA A 87 -4.70 2.49 1.22
N CYS A 88 -3.63 1.71 1.26
CA CYS A 88 -2.34 2.08 0.66
C CYS A 88 -1.60 0.85 0.12
N LEU A 89 -0.66 1.09 -0.79
CA LEU A 89 0.19 0.07 -1.36
C LEU A 89 1.58 0.14 -0.73
N VAL A 90 2.04 -0.98 -0.17
CA VAL A 90 3.37 -1.06 0.46
C VAL A 90 4.27 -1.99 -0.34
N ILE A 91 5.56 -1.69 -0.28
CA ILE A 91 6.58 -2.46 -0.97
C ILE A 91 6.89 -3.71 -0.15
N PRO A 92 6.80 -4.92 -0.72
CA PRO A 92 7.25 -6.15 -0.07
C PRO A 92 8.73 -6.05 0.32
N LYS A 93 9.16 -6.87 1.28
CA LYS A 93 10.56 -6.89 1.71
C LYS A 93 11.49 -7.22 0.53
N GLY A 94 12.46 -6.34 0.27
CA GLY A 94 13.39 -6.48 -0.86
C GLY A 94 12.81 -6.03 -2.21
N GLY A 95 11.58 -5.52 -2.24
CA GLY A 95 10.99 -4.89 -3.42
C GLY A 95 11.59 -3.51 -3.71
N LEU A 96 11.37 -3.03 -4.92
CA LEU A 96 11.87 -1.73 -5.38
C LEU A 96 10.80 -0.64 -5.20
N PRO A 97 11.18 0.58 -4.77
CA PRO A 97 10.28 1.73 -4.79
C PRO A 97 9.76 2.05 -6.18
N THR A 98 8.50 2.53 -6.25
CA THR A 98 7.79 2.83 -7.50
C THR A 98 8.59 3.73 -8.44
N HIS A 99 9.25 4.77 -7.91
CA HIS A 99 10.03 5.69 -8.73
C HIS A 99 11.25 5.02 -9.39
N ILE A 100 11.86 4.02 -8.72
CA ILE A 100 12.99 3.25 -9.25
C ILE A 100 12.54 2.22 -10.27
N GLU A 101 11.44 1.52 -10.01
CA GLU A 101 10.87 0.61 -11.00
C GLU A 101 10.60 1.35 -12.32
N ARG A 102 10.03 2.56 -12.24
CA ARG A 102 9.80 3.41 -13.42
C ARG A 102 11.10 3.82 -14.12
N LEU A 103 12.13 4.20 -13.37
CA LEU A 103 13.43 4.54 -13.94
C LEU A 103 14.06 3.35 -14.68
N LEU A 104 14.04 2.17 -14.08
CA LEU A 104 14.61 0.96 -14.67
C LEU A 104 13.81 0.49 -15.90
N GLN A 105 12.48 0.59 -15.85
CA GLN A 105 11.62 0.31 -17.01
C GLN A 105 11.89 1.26 -18.18
N ALA A 106 12.03 2.57 -17.91
CA ALA A 106 12.34 3.55 -18.94
C ALA A 106 13.69 3.26 -19.61
N ASN A 107 14.66 2.71 -18.87
CA ASN A 107 15.96 2.28 -19.37
C ASN A 107 15.97 0.83 -19.91
N LYS A 108 14.83 0.15 -19.97
CA LYS A 108 14.69 -1.26 -20.41
C LYS A 108 15.54 -2.25 -19.61
N GLN A 109 15.83 -1.92 -18.35
CA GLN A 109 16.58 -2.75 -17.41
C GLN A 109 15.66 -3.62 -16.54
N LEU A 110 14.36 -3.34 -16.53
CA LEU A 110 13.36 -4.09 -15.79
C LEU A 110 12.17 -4.40 -16.69
N ASN A 111 11.81 -5.68 -16.80
CA ASN A 111 10.72 -6.14 -17.67
C ASN A 111 9.39 -6.31 -16.94
N GLN A 112 9.42 -6.45 -15.61
CA GLN A 112 8.24 -6.68 -14.77
C GLN A 112 8.36 -5.88 -13.47
N THR A 113 7.25 -5.28 -13.04
CA THR A 113 7.15 -4.63 -11.73
C THR A 113 6.88 -5.66 -10.64
N SER A 114 7.39 -5.42 -9.44
CA SER A 114 7.03 -6.25 -8.30
C SER A 114 5.60 -5.94 -7.87
N LYS A 115 4.82 -7.00 -7.62
CA LYS A 115 3.47 -6.84 -7.07
C LYS A 115 3.57 -6.17 -5.69
N ARG A 116 2.60 -5.32 -5.37
CA ARG A 116 2.53 -4.60 -4.09
C ARG A 116 1.67 -5.37 -3.09
N ILE A 117 1.86 -5.11 -1.81
CA ILE A 117 0.91 -5.55 -0.78
C ILE A 117 -0.10 -4.41 -0.58
N LEU A 118 -1.38 -4.70 -0.70
CA LEU A 118 -2.45 -3.75 -0.41
C LEU A 118 -2.80 -3.81 1.07
N GLU A 119 -2.64 -2.71 1.79
CA GLU A 119 -3.10 -2.58 3.17
C GLU A 119 -4.44 -1.82 3.20
N LEU A 120 -5.43 -2.37 3.91
CA LEU A 120 -6.76 -1.78 4.10
C LEU A 120 -6.91 -1.22 5.51
N ASN A 121 -7.45 0.00 5.64
CA ASN A 121 -7.72 0.61 6.94
C ASN A 121 -9.06 0.10 7.51
N PRO A 122 -9.06 -0.72 8.58
CA PRO A 122 -10.27 -1.29 9.13
C PRO A 122 -11.19 -0.23 9.74
N ASP A 123 -10.65 0.93 10.12
CA ASP A 123 -11.41 2.00 10.77
C ASP A 123 -12.12 2.94 9.81
N HIS A 124 -11.69 2.95 8.55
CA HIS A 124 -12.22 3.85 7.54
C HIS A 124 -13.66 3.50 7.14
N ALA A 125 -14.53 4.52 7.05
CA ALA A 125 -15.96 4.33 6.81
C ALA A 125 -16.28 3.62 5.47
N LEU A 126 -15.47 3.85 4.42
CA LEU A 126 -15.59 3.12 3.16
C LEU A 126 -15.32 1.62 3.37
N VAL A 127 -14.20 1.28 4.03
CA VAL A 127 -13.77 -0.11 4.21
C VAL A 127 -14.80 -0.89 5.03
N LYS A 128 -15.35 -0.30 6.10
CA LYS A 128 -16.45 -0.89 6.88
C LYS A 128 -17.69 -1.20 6.03
N LYS A 129 -18.04 -0.33 5.08
CA LYS A 129 -19.17 -0.56 4.17
C LYS A 129 -18.86 -1.67 3.15
N LEU A 130 -17.65 -1.67 2.60
CA LEU A 130 -17.24 -2.72 1.67
C LEU A 130 -17.18 -4.09 2.35
N ASP A 131 -16.78 -4.15 3.62
CA ASP A 131 -16.78 -5.39 4.40
C ASP A 131 -18.19 -5.94 4.64
N ALA A 132 -19.15 -5.05 4.93
CA ALA A 132 -20.56 -5.43 5.00
C ALA A 132 -21.08 -5.98 3.66
N LEU A 133 -20.76 -5.31 2.54
CA LEU A 133 -21.13 -5.77 1.20
C LEU A 133 -20.48 -7.11 0.84
N ALA A 134 -19.20 -7.30 1.20
CA ALA A 134 -18.49 -8.55 0.98
C ALA A 134 -19.09 -9.70 1.79
N THR A 135 -19.53 -9.43 3.02
CA THR A 135 -20.21 -10.41 3.88
C THR A 135 -21.59 -10.80 3.34
N GLU A 136 -22.32 -9.85 2.77
CA GLU A 136 -23.64 -10.12 2.17
C GLU A 136 -23.54 -10.83 0.81
N ASN A 137 -22.68 -10.32 -0.08
CA ASN A 137 -22.46 -10.87 -1.41
C ASN A 137 -21.06 -10.53 -1.93
N ALA A 138 -20.12 -11.44 -1.65
CA ALA A 138 -18.71 -11.33 -2.05
C ALA A 138 -18.47 -11.28 -3.57
N GLU A 139 -19.46 -11.65 -4.40
CA GLU A 139 -19.36 -11.67 -5.87
C GLU A 139 -20.19 -10.58 -6.55
N SER A 140 -20.74 -9.62 -5.79
CA SER A 140 -21.51 -8.54 -6.38
C SER A 140 -20.67 -7.67 -7.33
N GLU A 141 -21.27 -7.27 -8.46
CA GLU A 141 -20.62 -6.35 -9.41
C GLU A 141 -20.33 -4.99 -8.78
N GLU A 142 -21.18 -4.54 -7.85
CA GLU A 142 -20.97 -3.30 -7.11
C GLU A 142 -19.71 -3.37 -6.25
N LEU A 143 -19.52 -4.45 -5.48
CA LEU A 143 -18.32 -4.65 -4.68
C LEU A 143 -17.07 -4.67 -5.56
N THR A 144 -17.12 -5.38 -6.70
CA THR A 144 -16.00 -5.44 -7.65
C THR A 144 -15.59 -4.05 -8.12
N LYS A 145 -16.54 -3.19 -8.49
CA LYS A 145 -16.25 -1.81 -8.90
C LYS A 145 -15.62 -1.00 -7.78
N TRP A 146 -16.12 -1.11 -6.55
CA TRP A 146 -15.53 -0.40 -5.41
C TRP A 146 -14.13 -0.88 -5.06
N ILE A 147 -13.86 -2.18 -5.19
CA ILE A 147 -12.52 -2.76 -5.02
C ILE A 147 -11.55 -2.15 -6.03
N GLU A 148 -11.91 -2.17 -7.33
CA GLU A 148 -11.09 -1.60 -8.40
C GLU A 148 -10.84 -0.10 -8.19
N LEU A 149 -11.89 0.66 -7.83
CA LEU A 149 -11.76 2.09 -7.58
C LEU A 149 -10.84 2.38 -6.37
N THR A 150 -10.98 1.61 -5.30
CA THR A 150 -10.14 1.75 -4.10
C THR A 150 -8.68 1.44 -4.43
N PHE A 151 -8.43 0.43 -5.26
CA PHE A 151 -7.09 0.08 -5.74
C PHE A 151 -6.50 1.17 -6.65
N ASP A 152 -7.26 1.69 -7.61
CA ASP A 152 -6.80 2.76 -8.50
C ASP A 152 -6.45 4.03 -7.70
N GLN A 153 -7.25 4.38 -6.67
CA GLN A 153 -6.93 5.48 -5.76
C GLN A 153 -5.63 5.25 -5.00
N ALA A 154 -5.39 4.01 -4.53
CA ALA A 154 -4.15 3.67 -3.86
C ALA A 154 -2.93 3.79 -4.81
N LEU A 155 -3.07 3.36 -6.07
CA LEU A 155 -2.03 3.55 -7.10
C LEU A 155 -1.70 5.03 -7.31
N ILE A 156 -2.72 5.88 -7.46
CA ILE A 156 -2.53 7.33 -7.63
C ILE A 156 -1.80 7.90 -6.41
N ALA A 157 -2.19 7.52 -5.20
CA ALA A 157 -1.62 8.03 -3.96
C ALA A 157 -0.13 7.68 -3.80
N GLU A 158 0.32 6.51 -4.27
CA GLU A 158 1.75 6.14 -4.28
C GLU A 158 2.51 6.63 -5.53
N GLY A 159 1.84 7.32 -6.47
CA GLY A 159 2.43 7.83 -7.70
C GLY A 159 2.64 6.77 -8.79
N SER A 160 1.94 5.64 -8.69
CA SER A 160 1.89 4.59 -9.71
C SER A 160 0.95 4.98 -10.87
N PRO A 161 1.27 4.59 -12.11
CA PRO A 161 0.36 4.80 -13.23
C PRO A 161 -0.88 3.89 -13.13
N ILE A 162 -2.02 4.40 -13.55
CA ILE A 162 -3.22 3.58 -13.76
C ILE A 162 -3.08 2.85 -15.10
N SER A 163 -3.37 1.56 -15.13
CA SER A 163 -3.24 0.71 -16.33
C SER A 163 -4.21 1.12 -17.44
N ASP A 164 -5.46 1.43 -17.09
CA ASP A 164 -6.48 1.97 -17.98
C ASP A 164 -7.14 3.23 -17.41
N PRO A 165 -6.59 4.42 -17.72
CA PRO A 165 -7.16 5.69 -17.28
C PRO A 165 -8.59 5.94 -17.80
N SER A 166 -8.97 5.36 -18.94
CA SER A 166 -10.30 5.57 -19.53
C SER A 166 -11.36 4.79 -18.78
N THR A 167 -11.04 3.57 -18.36
CA THR A 167 -11.93 2.76 -17.52
C THR A 167 -12.04 3.37 -16.13
N PHE A 168 -10.93 3.80 -15.53
CA PHE A 168 -10.94 4.53 -14.24
C PHE A 168 -11.85 5.77 -14.29
N ALA A 169 -11.72 6.61 -15.31
CA ALA A 169 -12.50 7.86 -15.41
C ALA A 169 -14.02 7.65 -15.60
N LYS A 170 -14.46 6.47 -16.03
CA LYS A 170 -15.89 6.13 -16.23
C LYS A 170 -16.52 5.50 -15.00
N ARG A 171 -15.73 5.02 -14.05
CA ARG A 171 -16.16 4.31 -12.85
C ARG A 171 -16.66 5.31 -11.80
#